data_AF-A0A382RSU2-F1
#
_entry.id   AF-A0A382RSU2-F1
#
_cell.length_a   1.000
_cell.length_b   1.000
_cell.length_c   1.000
_cell.angle_alpha   90.00
_cell.angle_beta   90.00
_cell.angle_gamma   90.00
#
_symmetry.space_group_name_H-M   'P 1'
#
loop_
_entity.id
_entity.type
_entity.pdbx_description
1 polymer ?
#
loop_
_entity_poly.entity_id
_entity_poly.type
_entity_poly.pdbx_seq_one_letter_code
_entity_poly.pdbx_strand_id
1 'polypeptide(L)'
;VYSPIHLFWARLISSILLPYYSILNLFRTSYTLDTLDVKIILVTEYHRIGDVIMIAPALQSIKARFPDAHLVLLCNEPTAPLANHLNLADEVIPVTVPWTHWDWSLSKWIEIRSFAQKLGIRGIDLAFDFKGDIRNSWFVWNVGAKISMGYSATGGSFFFTHPQTMDQGIHQS
;
A
#
# COMPACT_ATOMS: atom_id res chain seq x y z
N VAL A 1 -5.47 -13.52 11.28
CA VAL A 1 -5.95 -14.54 10.32
C VAL A 1 -7.35 -14.15 9.87
N TYR A 2 -7.56 -13.86 8.58
CA TYR A 2 -8.87 -13.43 8.07
C TYR A 2 -9.90 -14.55 8.15
N SER A 3 -11.16 -14.23 8.50
CA SER A 3 -12.24 -15.22 8.47
C SER A 3 -12.49 -15.71 7.04
N PRO A 4 -12.75 -17.02 6.83
CA PRO A 4 -13.05 -17.59 5.51
C PRO A 4 -14.18 -16.85 4.76
N ILE A 5 -15.19 -16.36 5.47
CA ILE A 5 -16.30 -15.59 4.87
C ILE A 5 -15.82 -14.26 4.28
N HIS A 6 -14.91 -13.56 4.96
CA HIS A 6 -14.37 -12.29 4.49
C HIS A 6 -13.46 -12.49 3.28
N LEU A 7 -12.69 -13.57 3.26
CA LEU A 7 -11.86 -13.94 2.11
C LEU A 7 -12.72 -14.26 0.88
N PHE A 8 -13.83 -14.96 1.07
CA PHE A 8 -14.77 -15.25 -0.03
C PHE A 8 -15.34 -13.96 -0.64
N TRP A 9 -15.88 -13.06 0.19
CA TRP A 9 -16.44 -11.80 -0.29
C TRP A 9 -15.41 -10.89 -0.95
N ALA A 10 -14.19 -10.80 -0.39
CA ALA A 10 -13.11 -10.01 -0.97
C ALA A 10 -12.72 -10.54 -2.36
N ARG A 11 -12.62 -11.86 -2.53
CA ARG A 11 -12.36 -12.50 -3.83
C ARG A 11 -13.48 -12.25 -4.83
N LEU A 12 -14.73 -12.34 -4.40
CA LEU A 12 -15.88 -12.05 -5.27
C LEU A 12 -15.86 -10.60 -5.77
N ILE A 13 -15.63 -9.64 -4.87
CA ILE A 13 -15.48 -8.22 -5.24
C ILE A 13 -14.29 -8.05 -6.20
N SER A 14 -13.16 -8.67 -5.91
CA SER A 14 -11.97 -8.66 -6.78
C SER A 14 -12.30 -9.15 -8.19
N SER A 15 -13.07 -10.23 -8.34
CA SER A 15 -13.47 -10.77 -9.65
C SER A 15 -14.37 -9.82 -10.43
N ILE A 16 -15.25 -9.09 -9.76
CA ILE A 16 -16.13 -8.08 -10.39
C ILE A 16 -15.32 -6.86 -10.86
N LEU A 17 -14.35 -6.42 -10.07
CA LEU A 17 -13.52 -5.25 -10.39
C LEU A 17 -12.46 -5.52 -11.45
N LEU A 18 -11.99 -6.78 -11.57
CA LEU A 18 -10.92 -7.19 -12.46
C LEU A 18 -11.06 -6.70 -13.91
N PRO A 19 -12.16 -6.96 -14.66
CA PRO A 19 -12.24 -6.57 -16.07
C PRO A 19 -12.11 -5.06 -16.27
N TYR A 20 -12.67 -4.27 -15.35
CA TYR A 20 -12.64 -2.81 -15.42
C TYR A 20 -11.22 -2.27 -15.21
N TYR A 21 -10.55 -2.69 -14.13
CA TYR A 21 -9.21 -2.20 -13.83
C TYR A 21 -8.14 -2.78 -14.77
N SER A 22 -8.35 -3.98 -15.32
CA SER A 22 -7.48 -4.53 -16.36
C SER A 22 -7.45 -3.63 -17.60
N ILE A 23 -8.60 -3.11 -18.04
CA ILE A 23 -8.66 -2.16 -19.15
C ILE A 23 -7.94 -0.85 -18.79
N LEU A 24 -8.18 -0.31 -17.60
CA LEU A 24 -7.51 0.92 -17.15
C LEU A 24 -5.98 0.75 -17.07
N ASN A 25 -5.50 -0.43 -16.69
CA ASN A 25 -4.08 -0.74 -16.61
C ASN A 25 -3.41 -0.82 -17.99
N LEU A 26 -4.15 -1.08 -19.08
CA LEU A 26 -3.59 -1.01 -20.44
C LEU A 26 -3.06 0.38 -20.80
N PHE A 27 -3.58 1.43 -20.14
CA PHE A 27 -3.17 2.81 -20.34
C PHE A 27 -2.04 3.25 -19.39
N ARG A 28 -1.58 2.38 -18.49
CA ARG A 28 -0.47 2.70 -17.57
C ARG A 28 0.86 2.42 -18.22
N THR A 29 1.78 3.36 -18.06
CA THR A 29 3.18 3.16 -18.43
C THR A 29 3.79 2.05 -17.58
N SER A 30 4.47 1.11 -18.24
CA SER A 30 5.22 0.05 -17.58
C SER A 30 6.65 0.53 -17.29
N TYR A 31 7.15 0.19 -16.09
CA TYR A 31 8.50 0.51 -15.64
C TYR A 31 9.18 -0.77 -15.15
N THR A 32 10.51 -0.86 -15.30
CA THR A 32 11.31 -1.95 -14.73
C THR A 32 12.20 -1.42 -13.62
N LEU A 33 12.35 -2.21 -12.54
CA LEU A 33 13.17 -1.83 -11.38
C LEU A 33 14.63 -1.59 -11.77
N ASP A 34 15.17 -2.39 -12.70
CA ASP A 34 16.58 -2.34 -13.08
C ASP A 34 16.98 -1.04 -13.80
N THR A 35 16.00 -0.34 -14.38
CA THR A 35 16.25 0.91 -15.13
C THR A 35 15.76 2.16 -14.40
N LEU A 36 15.09 1.98 -13.26
CA LEU A 36 14.46 3.07 -12.54
C LEU A 36 15.44 3.72 -11.56
N ASP A 37 15.67 5.02 -11.73
CA ASP A 37 16.30 5.86 -10.71
C ASP A 37 15.28 6.15 -9.60
N VAL A 38 15.39 5.41 -8.49
CA VAL A 38 14.41 5.43 -7.39
C VAL A 38 14.71 6.62 -6.47
N LYS A 39 13.82 7.62 -6.46
CA LYS A 39 13.97 8.84 -5.66
C LYS A 39 12.95 8.97 -4.54
N ILE A 40 11.71 8.54 -4.76
CA ILE A 40 10.66 8.60 -3.73
C ILE A 40 10.01 7.24 -3.57
N ILE A 41 10.04 6.73 -2.34
CA ILE A 41 9.47 5.44 -1.97
C ILE A 41 8.32 5.68 -0.99
N LEU A 42 7.17 5.10 -1.28
CA LEU A 42 6.01 5.12 -0.40
C LEU A 42 5.83 3.75 0.25
N VAL A 43 5.62 3.72 1.56
CA VAL A 43 5.21 2.54 2.30
C VAL A 43 3.91 2.83 3.03
N THR A 44 2.95 1.91 2.96
CA THR A 44 1.62 2.08 3.56
C THR A 44 1.35 1.10 4.69
N GLU A 45 1.08 1.60 5.89
CA GLU A 45 0.62 0.79 7.03
C GLU A 45 -0.38 1.55 7.91
N TYR A 46 -1.68 1.30 7.69
CA TYR A 46 -2.77 2.08 8.28
C TYR A 46 -3.30 1.57 9.64
N HIS A 47 -2.74 0.49 10.19
CA HIS A 47 -3.40 -0.25 11.27
C HIS A 47 -2.96 0.17 12.66
N ARG A 48 -2.45 -0.76 13.46
CA ARG A 48 -2.10 -0.50 14.86
C ARG A 48 -0.60 -0.30 14.95
N ILE A 49 -0.18 0.21 16.10
CA ILE A 49 1.22 0.44 16.41
C ILE A 49 2.09 -0.81 16.24
N GLY A 50 1.53 -1.99 16.55
CA GLY A 50 2.21 -3.27 16.34
C GLY A 50 2.53 -3.53 14.87
N ASP A 51 1.63 -3.18 13.94
CA ASP A 51 1.84 -3.37 12.50
C ASP A 51 2.98 -2.47 11.99
N VAL A 52 3.05 -1.22 12.44
CA VAL A 52 4.14 -0.28 12.11
C VAL A 52 5.49 -0.77 12.64
N ILE A 53 5.53 -1.32 13.86
CA ILE A 53 6.76 -1.89 14.43
C ILE A 53 7.19 -3.15 13.66
N MET A 54 6.24 -3.99 13.26
CA MET A 54 6.52 -5.21 12.50
C MET A 54 7.18 -4.92 11.14
N ILE A 55 6.84 -3.81 10.49
CA ILE A 55 7.45 -3.42 9.21
C ILE A 55 8.76 -2.64 9.36
N ALA A 56 9.18 -2.26 10.58
CA ALA A 56 10.40 -1.48 10.78
C ALA A 56 11.67 -2.12 10.16
N PRO A 57 11.92 -3.44 10.28
CA PRO A 57 13.06 -4.08 9.59
C PRO A 57 12.97 -3.99 8.06
N ALA A 58 11.75 -4.02 7.51
CA ALA A 58 11.54 -3.86 6.08
C ALA A 58 11.83 -2.43 5.64
N LEU A 59 11.42 -1.42 6.41
CA LEU A 59 11.74 -0.01 6.16
C LEU A 59 13.26 0.22 6.17
N GLN A 60 13.96 -0.33 7.16
CA GLN A 60 15.43 -0.28 7.23
C GLN A 60 16.09 -0.94 6.02
N SER A 61 15.59 -2.10 5.60
CA SER A 61 16.11 -2.82 4.43
C SER A 61 15.89 -2.04 3.13
N ILE A 62 14.71 -1.42 2.98
CA ILE A 62 14.39 -0.54 1.84
C ILE A 62 15.36 0.64 1.80
N LYS A 63 15.55 1.33 2.93
CA LYS A 63 16.46 2.48 3.00
C LYS A 63 17.91 2.07 2.77
N ALA A 64 18.35 0.91 3.28
CA ALA A 64 19.69 0.39 3.02
C ALA A 64 19.91 0.07 1.54
N ARG A 65 18.87 -0.41 0.84
CA ARG A 65 18.91 -0.69 -0.60
C ARG A 65 18.89 0.59 -1.46
N PHE A 66 18.15 1.60 -1.02
CA PHE A 66 17.99 2.89 -1.70
C PHE A 66 18.34 4.06 -0.75
N PRO A 67 19.63 4.25 -0.43
CA PRO A 67 20.05 5.19 0.61
C PRO A 67 19.70 6.65 0.29
N ASP A 68 19.73 7.02 -0.99
CA ASP A 68 19.45 8.38 -1.46
C ASP A 68 17.96 8.64 -1.72
N ALA A 69 17.12 7.60 -1.68
CA ALA A 69 15.68 7.75 -1.90
C ALA A 69 15.00 8.31 -0.64
N HIS A 70 14.06 9.22 -0.84
CA HIS A 70 13.19 9.76 0.20
C HIS A 70 12.07 8.75 0.52
N LEU A 71 12.15 8.15 1.70
CA LEU A 71 11.23 7.15 2.22
C LEU A 71 10.07 7.84 2.96
N VAL A 72 8.87 7.68 2.43
CA VAL A 72 7.61 8.19 2.98
C VAL A 72 6.82 7.03 3.59
N LEU A 73 6.47 7.14 4.87
CA LEU A 73 5.60 6.19 5.56
C LEU A 73 4.22 6.81 5.79
N LEU A 74 3.19 6.24 5.17
CA LEU A 74 1.80 6.50 5.54
C LEU A 74 1.42 5.60 6.70
N CYS A 75 1.00 6.19 7.81
CA CYS A 75 0.47 5.44 8.95
C CYS A 75 -0.74 6.12 9.58
N ASN A 76 -1.43 5.46 10.51
CA ASN A 76 -2.55 6.10 11.20
C ASN A 76 -2.08 7.20 12.17
N GLU A 77 -2.96 8.18 12.41
CA GLU A 77 -2.66 9.34 13.27
C GLU A 77 -2.07 8.97 14.63
N PRO A 78 -2.60 7.98 15.39
CA PRO A 78 -2.03 7.61 16.69
C PRO A 78 -0.63 7.02 16.64
N THR A 79 -0.19 6.44 15.51
CA THR A 79 1.13 5.81 15.40
C THR A 79 2.21 6.76 14.89
N ALA A 80 1.82 7.84 14.22
CA ALA A 80 2.76 8.78 13.62
C ALA A 80 3.78 9.35 14.63
N PRO A 81 3.42 9.72 15.89
CA PRO A 81 4.41 10.17 16.86
C PRO A 81 5.48 9.12 17.17
N LEU A 82 5.10 7.84 17.30
CA LEU A 82 6.05 6.76 17.54
C LEU A 82 6.94 6.54 16.31
N ALA A 83 6.35 6.48 15.12
CA ALA A 83 7.11 6.26 13.88
C ALA A 83 8.16 7.35 13.66
N ASN A 84 7.81 8.61 13.96
CA ASN A 84 8.76 9.73 13.96
C ASN A 84 9.83 9.59 15.05
N HIS A 85 9.44 9.27 16.29
CA HIS A 85 10.38 9.10 17.40
C HIS A 85 11.44 8.02 17.13
N LEU A 86 11.04 6.94 16.45
CA LEU A 86 11.91 5.84 16.07
C LEU A 86 12.65 6.08 14.74
N ASN A 87 12.43 7.22 14.07
CA ASN A 87 12.99 7.56 12.75
C ASN A 87 12.77 6.43 11.72
N LEU A 88 11.55 5.90 11.63
CA LEU A 88 11.25 4.76 10.76
C LEU A 88 11.27 5.12 9.25
N ALA A 89 11.14 6.40 8.92
CA ALA A 89 11.13 6.91 7.56
C ALA A 89 11.62 8.37 7.53
N ASP A 90 12.00 8.88 6.35
CA ASP A 90 12.42 10.27 6.17
C ASP A 90 11.22 11.23 6.35
N GLU A 91 10.02 10.77 6.02
CA GLU A 91 8.77 11.49 6.21
C GLU A 91 7.67 10.54 6.67
N VAL A 92 6.96 10.90 7.74
CA VAL A 92 5.80 10.16 8.23
C VAL A 92 4.55 11.00 8.02
N ILE A 93 3.61 10.48 7.23
CA ILE A 93 2.35 11.15 6.94
C ILE A 93 1.22 10.40 7.68
N PRO A 94 0.59 11.02 8.69
CA PRO A 94 -0.59 10.45 9.32
C PRO A 94 -1.79 10.51 8.37
N VAL A 95 -2.57 9.43 8.29
CA VAL A 95 -3.78 9.36 7.48
C VAL A 95 -4.85 8.50 8.18
N THR A 96 -6.09 8.96 8.10
CA THR A 96 -7.26 8.19 8.54
C THR A 96 -8.00 7.65 7.32
N VAL A 97 -8.00 6.34 7.15
CA VAL A 97 -8.65 5.66 6.02
C VAL A 97 -10.05 5.17 6.41
N PRO A 98 -11.06 5.24 5.53
CA PRO A 98 -12.44 4.93 5.89
C PRO A 98 -12.63 3.45 6.28
N TRP A 99 -11.82 2.56 5.71
CA TRP A 99 -11.97 1.13 5.87
C TRP A 99 -11.44 0.54 7.18
N THR A 100 -10.66 1.29 7.97
CA THR A 100 -10.24 0.88 9.32
C THR A 100 -11.31 1.18 10.37
N HIS A 101 -12.22 2.11 10.08
CA HIS A 101 -13.33 2.52 10.98
C HIS A 101 -14.71 2.05 10.49
N TRP A 102 -14.76 1.19 9.47
CA TRP A 102 -16.01 0.73 8.84
C TRP A 102 -16.89 1.87 8.34
N ASP A 103 -16.26 2.97 7.90
CA ASP A 103 -16.93 4.11 7.32
C ASP A 103 -17.18 3.87 5.82
N TRP A 104 -18.44 3.80 5.45
CA TRP A 104 -18.89 3.58 4.06
C TRP A 104 -19.36 4.89 3.40
N SER A 105 -19.08 6.04 4.02
CA SER A 105 -19.43 7.35 3.48
C SER A 105 -18.72 7.62 2.17
N LEU A 106 -19.49 7.82 1.10
CA LEU A 106 -18.96 8.14 -0.24
C LEU A 106 -18.04 9.36 -0.23
N SER A 107 -18.33 10.37 0.59
CA SER A 107 -17.49 11.57 0.68
C SER A 107 -16.09 11.24 1.21
N LYS A 108 -15.97 10.33 2.17
CA LYS A 108 -14.67 9.88 2.72
C LYS A 108 -13.87 9.05 1.72
N TRP A 109 -14.55 8.23 0.91
CA TRP A 109 -13.91 7.49 -0.16
C TRP A 109 -13.41 8.39 -1.30
N ILE A 110 -14.14 9.48 -1.61
CA ILE A 110 -13.68 10.49 -2.57
C ILE A 110 -12.50 11.28 -1.98
N GLU A 111 -12.58 11.69 -0.71
CA GLU A 111 -11.54 12.43 0.00
C GLU A 111 -10.21 11.64 -0.01
N ILE A 112 -10.26 10.35 0.37
CA ILE A 112 -9.05 9.51 0.40
C ILE A 112 -8.49 9.22 -0.99
N ARG A 113 -9.34 9.13 -2.02
CA ARG A 113 -8.92 9.04 -3.42
C ARG A 113 -8.21 10.31 -3.88
N SER A 114 -8.79 11.47 -3.59
CA SER A 114 -8.17 12.76 -3.91
C SER A 114 -6.84 12.94 -3.18
N PHE A 115 -6.74 12.47 -1.95
CA PHE A 115 -5.48 12.43 -1.20
C PHE A 115 -4.44 11.53 -1.89
N ALA A 116 -4.81 10.30 -2.26
CA ALA A 116 -3.93 9.39 -3.00
C ALA A 116 -3.39 10.04 -4.30
N GLN A 117 -4.27 10.67 -5.08
CA GLN A 117 -3.89 11.35 -6.33
C GLN A 117 -2.92 12.51 -6.07
N LYS A 118 -3.19 13.33 -5.04
CA LYS A 118 -2.27 14.42 -4.64
C LYS A 118 -0.90 13.89 -4.23
N LEU A 119 -0.86 12.77 -3.52
CA LEU A 119 0.40 12.13 -3.15
C LEU A 119 1.14 11.63 -4.39
N GLY A 120 0.41 11.08 -5.36
CA GLY A 120 0.94 10.63 -6.66
C GLY A 120 1.64 11.71 -7.48
N ILE A 121 1.16 12.95 -7.40
CA ILE A 121 1.76 14.11 -8.10
C ILE A 121 3.22 14.34 -7.68
N ARG A 122 3.62 13.86 -6.49
CA ARG A 122 5.02 13.92 -6.03
C ARG A 122 5.97 13.07 -6.87
N GLY A 123 5.46 12.19 -7.74
CA GLY A 123 6.28 11.32 -8.58
C GLY A 123 6.79 10.10 -7.82
N ILE A 124 5.90 9.40 -7.12
CA ILE A 124 6.25 8.18 -6.36
C ILE A 124 6.81 7.12 -7.31
N ASP A 125 8.04 6.67 -7.08
CA ASP A 125 8.72 5.68 -7.91
C ASP A 125 8.34 4.27 -7.48
N LEU A 126 8.46 3.98 -6.18
CA LEU A 126 8.13 2.70 -5.59
C LEU A 126 7.02 2.85 -4.54
N ALA A 127 6.06 1.94 -4.52
CA ALA A 127 5.07 1.84 -3.45
C ALA A 127 5.01 0.41 -2.89
N PHE A 128 4.94 0.27 -1.56
CA PHE A 128 4.85 -1.01 -0.85
C PHE A 128 3.62 -1.07 0.06
N ASP A 129 2.83 -2.14 -0.06
CA ASP A 129 1.76 -2.51 0.90
C ASP A 129 1.99 -3.93 1.44
N PHE A 130 2.26 -4.05 2.74
CA PHE A 130 2.61 -5.32 3.38
C PHE A 130 1.41 -6.13 3.88
N LYS A 131 0.17 -5.61 3.76
CA LYS A 131 -1.00 -6.28 4.35
C LYS A 131 -1.77 -7.14 3.36
N GLY A 132 -1.92 -6.66 2.12
CA GLY A 132 -2.73 -7.33 1.11
C GLY A 132 -4.24 -7.25 1.32
N ASP A 133 -4.69 -6.12 1.89
CA ASP A 133 -6.09 -5.70 1.87
C ASP A 133 -6.40 -5.02 0.53
N ILE A 134 -7.43 -5.50 -0.18
CA ILE A 134 -7.83 -4.94 -1.48
C ILE A 134 -8.08 -3.43 -1.49
N ARG A 135 -8.48 -2.85 -0.34
CA ARG A 135 -8.75 -1.41 -0.19
C ARG A 135 -7.45 -0.61 -0.10
N ASN A 136 -6.43 -1.18 0.56
CA ASN A 136 -5.07 -0.63 0.52
C ASN A 136 -4.51 -0.70 -0.90
N SER A 137 -4.68 -1.84 -1.58
CA SER A 137 -4.23 -2.01 -2.96
C SER A 137 -4.88 -0.98 -3.89
N TRP A 138 -6.20 -0.73 -3.74
CA TRP A 138 -6.89 0.33 -4.48
C TRP A 138 -6.33 1.73 -4.18
N PHE A 139 -5.99 2.03 -2.93
CA PHE A 139 -5.35 3.30 -2.58
C PHE A 139 -4.01 3.46 -3.29
N VAL A 140 -3.13 2.45 -3.21
CA VAL A 140 -1.82 2.44 -3.89
C VAL A 140 -1.98 2.56 -5.40
N TRP A 141 -3.01 1.93 -5.98
CA TRP A 141 -3.33 2.12 -7.38
C TRP A 141 -3.68 3.59 -7.67
N ASN A 142 -4.47 4.28 -6.85
CA ASN A 142 -4.78 5.70 -7.07
C ASN A 142 -3.59 6.64 -6.85
N VAL A 143 -2.58 6.24 -6.07
CA VAL A 143 -1.30 6.97 -5.98
C VAL A 143 -0.59 7.00 -7.33
N GLY A 144 -0.73 5.94 -8.14
CA GLY A 144 -0.12 5.90 -9.47
C GLY A 144 1.41 5.88 -9.45
N ALA A 145 1.99 5.18 -8.45
CA ALA A 145 3.42 4.93 -8.41
C ALA A 145 3.90 4.19 -9.67
N LYS A 146 5.14 4.44 -10.11
CA LYS A 146 5.72 3.80 -11.31
C LYS A 146 5.76 2.28 -11.14
N ILE A 147 6.20 1.82 -9.96
CA ILE A 147 6.22 0.41 -9.59
C ILE A 147 5.57 0.27 -8.22
N SER A 148 4.64 -0.67 -8.11
CA SER A 148 3.99 -0.99 -6.84
C SER A 148 4.10 -2.47 -6.52
N MET A 149 4.40 -2.76 -5.27
CA MET A 149 4.56 -4.10 -4.70
C MET A 149 3.60 -4.25 -3.53
N GLY A 150 2.99 -5.42 -3.43
CA GLY A 150 2.18 -5.73 -2.27
C GLY A 150 1.63 -7.15 -2.32
N TYR A 151 1.11 -7.59 -1.18
CA TYR A 151 0.48 -8.90 -1.11
C TYR A 151 -0.93 -8.85 -1.72
N SER A 152 -1.35 -9.96 -2.32
CA SER A 152 -2.70 -10.12 -2.90
C SER A 152 -3.56 -11.12 -2.11
N ALA A 153 -3.32 -11.23 -0.80
CA ALA A 153 -3.93 -12.24 0.08
C ALA A 153 -5.48 -12.25 0.00
N THR A 154 -6.10 -11.09 -0.24
CA THR A 154 -7.56 -10.93 -0.36
C THR A 154 -8.05 -10.74 -1.82
N GLY A 155 -7.18 -10.88 -2.82
CA GLY A 155 -7.43 -10.48 -4.21
C GLY A 155 -6.72 -9.17 -4.57
N GLY A 156 -7.16 -8.49 -5.63
CA GLY A 156 -6.64 -7.15 -5.99
C GLY A 156 -5.24 -7.13 -6.61
N SER A 157 -4.71 -8.26 -7.09
CA SER A 157 -3.37 -8.32 -7.70
C SER A 157 -3.17 -7.34 -8.87
N PHE A 158 -4.25 -7.06 -9.61
CA PHE A 158 -4.28 -6.09 -10.71
C PHE A 158 -4.08 -4.62 -10.26
N PHE A 159 -4.07 -4.34 -8.96
CA PHE A 159 -3.73 -3.01 -8.46
C PHE A 159 -2.21 -2.80 -8.31
N PHE A 160 -1.42 -3.86 -8.35
CA PHE A 160 0.03 -3.82 -8.22
C PHE A 160 0.75 -4.13 -9.53
N THR A 161 1.94 -3.54 -9.70
CA THR A 161 2.85 -3.88 -10.81
C THR A 161 3.50 -5.24 -10.59
N HIS A 162 3.90 -5.54 -9.34
CA HIS A 162 4.51 -6.82 -8.93
C HIS A 162 3.76 -7.38 -7.71
N PRO A 163 2.58 -8.01 -7.90
CA PRO A 163 1.85 -8.63 -6.80
C PRO A 163 2.60 -9.85 -6.26
N GLN A 164 2.66 -9.97 -4.93
CA GLN A 164 3.20 -11.14 -4.25
C GLN A 164 2.06 -12.00 -3.70
N THR A 165 2.20 -13.32 -3.79
CA THR A 165 1.32 -14.26 -3.09
C THR A 165 1.84 -14.43 -1.66
N MET A 166 0.99 -14.15 -0.68
CA MET A 166 1.35 -14.33 0.72
C MET A 166 1.30 -15.81 1.06
N ASP A 167 2.43 -16.39 1.45
CA ASP A 167 2.47 -17.74 1.99
C ASP A 167 1.91 -17.73 3.42
N GLN A 168 0.71 -18.27 3.58
CA GLN A 168 0.02 -18.30 4.88
C GLN A 168 0.65 -19.30 5.86
N GLY A 169 1.54 -20.19 5.40
CA GLY A 169 2.23 -21.18 6.23
C GLY A 169 3.41 -20.64 7.02
N ILE A 170 4.02 -19.53 6.60
CA ILE A 170 5.24 -18.98 7.21
C ILE A 170 4.94 -18.23 8.53
N HIS A 171 3.68 -17.82 8.75
CA HIS A 171 3.27 -17.14 9.99
C HIS A 171 3.01 -18.08 11.18
N GLN A 172 3.30 -19.38 11.07
CA GLN A 172 3.13 -20.38 12.14
C GLN A 172 4.37 -21.27 12.36
N SER A 173 5.57 -20.70 12.39
CA SER A 173 6.77 -21.38 12.91
C SER A 173 7.44 -20.57 13.99
#